data_AF-A0A956X9V7-F1
#
_entry.id   AF-A0A956X9V7-F1
#
_cell.length_a   1.000
_cell.length_b   1.000
_cell.length_c   1.000
_cell.angle_alpha   90.00
_cell.angle_beta   90.00
_cell.angle_gamma   90.00
#
_symmetry.space_group_name_H-M   'P 1'
#
loop_
_entity.id
_entity.type
_entity.pdbx_description
1 polymer ?
#
loop_
_entity_poly.entity_id
_entity_poly.type
_entity_poly.pdbx_seq_one_letter_code
_entity_poly.pdbx_strand_id
1 'polypeptide(L)'
;MRALESEPTDYELSPVAEILARRFIQRWDMYPHQVANGGRYVTVHEPLTVAHLLAHLRGELTLGTYLLNPQSLGRFLVFDADTLHQWQQLLSLYQTLQEMDTIGYLERSRRGGHLWLFLAEWQPGEYIRLFGKRLLATQGMAEMELYPKQDRLEGGPGSLIRLPFGIHRKNGRRYGFVQPTGEPLAPSLRDQVGFFSRPQTVPKAVFATLAKDIPTPPPQNRFSTIPAAQKGVYAAAETAVLSARIKGAISVRDFVGRYVALSERGLGLCPFHDDLHPSFSVNDEGNYWHCFACNIGGSIIDFWMRKQDCDFTTAVRELAQQLL
;
A
#
# COMPACT_ATOMS: atom_id res chain seq x y z
N MET A 1 14.73 -24.88 15.49
CA MET A 1 13.53 -24.08 15.85
C MET A 1 13.54 -22.82 15.01
N ARG A 2 12.65 -22.70 14.01
CA ARG A 2 12.40 -21.38 13.40
C ARG A 2 11.77 -20.52 14.49
N ALA A 3 12.35 -19.36 14.78
CA ALA A 3 11.65 -18.35 15.57
C ALA A 3 10.27 -18.17 14.94
N LEU A 4 9.21 -18.32 15.75
CA LEU A 4 7.87 -17.92 15.33
C LEU A 4 7.98 -16.41 15.08
N GLU A 5 8.08 -16.01 13.80
CA GLU A 5 7.93 -14.61 13.42
C GLU A 5 6.60 -14.15 14.01
N SER A 6 6.64 -13.19 14.93
CA SER A 6 5.44 -12.61 15.52
C SER A 6 4.57 -12.06 14.40
N GLU A 7 3.24 -12.27 14.49
CA GLU A 7 2.35 -11.70 13.48
C GLU A 7 2.55 -10.18 13.39
N PRO A 8 2.64 -9.63 12.17
CA PRO A 8 2.92 -8.22 11.99
C PRO A 8 1.78 -7.38 12.57
N THR A 9 2.16 -6.40 13.37
CA THR A 9 1.24 -5.49 14.05
C THR A 9 0.49 -4.60 13.05
N ASP A 10 -0.68 -4.07 13.44
CA ASP A 10 -1.46 -3.10 12.64
C ASP A 10 -0.62 -1.88 12.25
N TYR A 11 0.26 -1.48 13.16
CA TYR A 11 1.33 -0.54 12.93
C TYR A 11 2.16 -0.93 11.70
N GLU A 12 2.83 -2.08 11.73
CA GLU A 12 3.73 -2.51 10.65
C GLU A 12 3.03 -2.63 9.29
N LEU A 13 1.73 -2.96 9.30
CA LEU A 13 0.92 -3.10 8.10
C LEU A 13 0.24 -1.80 7.65
N SER A 14 0.23 -0.73 8.43
CA SER A 14 -0.49 0.50 8.07
C SER A 14 0.02 1.18 6.80
N PRO A 15 1.35 1.39 6.59
CA PRO A 15 1.85 1.93 5.33
C PRO A 15 1.55 1.01 4.13
N VAL A 16 1.56 -0.31 4.37
CA VAL A 16 1.24 -1.34 3.38
C VAL A 16 -0.25 -1.24 2.98
N ALA A 17 -1.14 -1.12 3.96
CA ALA A 17 -2.58 -0.94 3.74
C ALA A 17 -2.90 0.36 2.99
N GLU A 18 -2.15 1.44 3.26
CA GLU A 18 -2.33 2.70 2.55
C GLU A 18 -1.94 2.60 1.07
N ILE A 19 -0.83 1.93 0.77
CA ILE A 19 -0.44 1.69 -0.63
C ILE A 19 -1.50 0.85 -1.33
N LEU A 20 -1.99 -0.21 -0.67
CA LEU A 20 -3.07 -1.04 -1.20
C LEU A 20 -4.33 -0.21 -1.49
N ALA A 21 -4.72 0.63 -0.55
CA ALA A 21 -5.85 1.57 -0.66
C ALA A 21 -5.71 2.54 -1.83
N ARG A 22 -4.55 3.20 -1.95
CA ARG A 22 -4.29 4.20 -2.98
C ARG A 22 -4.23 3.60 -4.38
N ARG A 23 -3.85 2.33 -4.51
CA ARG A 23 -3.55 1.70 -5.80
C ARG A 23 -4.68 0.82 -6.31
N PHE A 24 -5.24 -0.01 -5.46
CA PHE A 24 -6.17 -1.05 -5.87
C PHE A 24 -7.62 -0.73 -5.54
N ILE A 25 -7.89 0.20 -4.62
CA ILE A 25 -9.26 0.56 -4.25
C ILE A 25 -9.73 1.74 -5.07
N GLN A 26 -10.93 1.62 -5.65
CA GLN A 26 -11.53 2.65 -6.50
C GLN A 26 -12.84 3.20 -5.95
N ARG A 27 -13.49 2.46 -5.04
CA ARG A 27 -14.71 2.87 -4.34
C ARG A 27 -14.66 2.39 -2.89
N TRP A 28 -15.36 3.11 -2.03
CA TRP A 28 -15.31 2.93 -0.57
C TRP A 28 -16.69 2.82 0.06
N ASP A 29 -17.74 2.96 -0.71
CA ASP A 29 -19.13 2.87 -0.26
C ASP A 29 -19.60 1.41 -0.05
N MET A 30 -18.88 0.45 -0.64
CA MET A 30 -19.11 -0.99 -0.51
C MET A 30 -17.85 -1.77 -0.87
N TYR A 31 -17.76 -3.03 -0.45
CA TYR A 31 -16.62 -3.89 -0.77
C TYR A 31 -17.03 -5.35 -1.01
N PRO A 32 -16.33 -6.08 -1.89
CA PRO A 32 -16.54 -7.50 -2.06
C PRO A 32 -15.67 -8.31 -1.10
N HIS A 33 -16.25 -9.35 -0.50
CA HIS A 33 -15.59 -10.26 0.44
C HIS A 33 -15.74 -11.72 0.00
N GLN A 34 -14.65 -12.48 0.06
CA GLN A 34 -14.65 -13.91 -0.25
C GLN A 34 -15.13 -14.73 0.95
N VAL A 35 -16.29 -15.39 0.84
CA VAL A 35 -16.79 -16.24 1.92
C VAL A 35 -16.02 -17.55 2.03
N ALA A 36 -15.87 -18.06 3.27
CA ALA A 36 -15.18 -19.31 3.56
C ALA A 36 -15.84 -20.53 2.88
N ASN A 37 -17.18 -20.60 2.90
CA ASN A 37 -17.96 -21.72 2.38
C ASN A 37 -18.24 -21.59 0.87
N GLY A 38 -17.20 -21.84 0.06
CA GLY A 38 -17.29 -21.96 -1.40
C GLY A 38 -16.34 -21.05 -2.18
N GLY A 39 -15.71 -20.07 -1.51
CA GLY A 39 -14.75 -19.17 -2.15
C GLY A 39 -15.35 -18.15 -3.12
N ARG A 40 -16.68 -18.01 -3.13
CA ARG A 40 -17.38 -16.96 -3.90
C ARG A 40 -17.21 -15.60 -3.22
N TYR A 41 -17.31 -14.53 -4.01
CA TYR A 41 -17.38 -13.17 -3.49
C TYR A 41 -18.83 -12.76 -3.26
N VAL A 42 -19.08 -12.07 -2.15
CA VAL A 42 -20.35 -11.40 -1.85
C VAL A 42 -20.08 -9.92 -1.66
N THR A 43 -20.99 -9.08 -2.14
CA THR A 43 -20.93 -7.64 -1.91
C THR A 43 -21.41 -7.35 -0.49
N VAL A 44 -20.60 -6.65 0.29
CA VAL A 44 -21.01 -6.05 1.56
C VAL A 44 -21.37 -4.59 1.28
N HIS A 45 -22.64 -4.23 1.53
CA HIS A 45 -23.19 -2.89 1.29
C HIS A 45 -22.89 -1.94 2.46
N GLU A 46 -21.64 -1.93 2.89
CA GLU A 46 -21.12 -1.08 3.96
C GLU A 46 -19.80 -0.44 3.54
N PRO A 47 -19.44 0.73 4.10
CA PRO A 47 -18.19 1.38 3.72
C PRO A 47 -16.95 0.51 3.99
N LEU A 48 -16.04 0.46 3.02
CA LEU A 48 -14.71 -0.08 3.23
C LEU A 48 -13.95 0.80 4.23
N THR A 49 -13.07 0.19 5.04
CA THR A 49 -12.27 0.90 6.05
C THR A 49 -10.83 0.42 6.02
N VAL A 50 -9.93 1.16 6.67
CA VAL A 50 -8.54 0.72 6.85
C VAL A 50 -8.47 -0.63 7.56
N ALA A 51 -9.32 -0.84 8.57
CA ALA A 51 -9.37 -2.09 9.33
C ALA A 51 -9.63 -3.30 8.43
N HIS A 52 -10.50 -3.17 7.42
CA HIS A 52 -10.74 -4.21 6.44
C HIS A 52 -9.49 -4.54 5.60
N LEU A 53 -8.71 -3.51 5.21
CA LEU A 53 -7.47 -3.69 4.46
C LEU A 53 -6.37 -4.33 5.31
N LEU A 54 -6.28 -3.94 6.58
CA LEU A 54 -5.37 -4.57 7.54
C LEU A 54 -5.73 -6.05 7.76
N ALA A 55 -7.02 -6.35 7.98
CA ALA A 55 -7.53 -7.72 8.11
C ALA A 55 -7.26 -8.55 6.83
N HIS A 56 -7.32 -7.93 5.65
CA HIS A 56 -6.94 -8.57 4.40
C HIS A 56 -5.45 -8.94 4.34
N LEU A 57 -4.58 -8.02 4.77
CA LEU A 57 -3.14 -8.23 4.80
C LEU A 57 -2.73 -9.26 5.87
N ARG A 58 -3.37 -9.27 7.04
CA ARG A 58 -3.18 -10.34 8.04
C ARG A 58 -3.73 -11.69 7.57
N GLY A 59 -4.69 -11.67 6.64
CA GLY A 59 -5.31 -12.88 6.10
C GLY A 59 -6.49 -13.36 6.94
N GLU A 60 -7.04 -12.50 7.81
CA GLU A 60 -8.32 -12.71 8.50
C GLU A 60 -9.49 -12.57 7.51
N LEU A 61 -9.37 -11.62 6.58
CA LEU A 61 -10.36 -11.29 5.56
C LEU A 61 -9.78 -11.54 4.16
N THR A 62 -10.63 -11.75 3.15
CA THR A 62 -10.19 -11.68 1.74
C THR A 62 -11.11 -10.80 0.95
N LEU A 63 -10.61 -9.61 0.64
CA LEU A 63 -11.29 -8.60 -0.15
C LEU A 63 -11.12 -8.90 -1.64
N GLY A 64 -12.11 -8.48 -2.41
CA GLY A 64 -11.91 -8.15 -3.82
C GLY A 64 -11.77 -6.63 -4.00
N THR A 65 -11.62 -6.20 -5.22
CA THR A 65 -11.75 -4.79 -5.61
C THR A 65 -12.63 -4.66 -6.84
N TYR A 66 -13.46 -3.61 -6.86
CA TYR A 66 -14.27 -3.26 -8.02
C TYR A 66 -13.47 -2.42 -9.02
N LEU A 67 -13.69 -2.70 -10.29
CA LEU A 67 -12.94 -2.08 -11.40
C LEU A 67 -13.49 -0.72 -11.84
N LEU A 68 -14.62 -0.29 -11.30
CA LEU A 68 -15.12 1.08 -11.51
C LEU A 68 -15.58 1.69 -10.18
N ASN A 69 -15.43 3.01 -10.08
CA ASN A 69 -16.03 3.82 -9.03
C ASN A 69 -17.50 4.15 -9.37
N PRO A 70 -18.28 4.78 -8.46
CA PRO A 70 -19.69 5.11 -8.69
C PRO A 70 -19.95 5.99 -9.92
N GLN A 71 -18.94 6.73 -10.39
CA GLN A 71 -18.99 7.56 -11.59
C GLN A 71 -18.56 6.80 -12.86
N SER A 72 -18.43 5.47 -12.79
CA SER A 72 -18.01 4.60 -13.90
C SER A 72 -16.58 4.86 -14.40
N LEU A 73 -15.68 5.24 -13.48
CA LEU A 73 -14.28 5.50 -13.79
C LEU A 73 -13.36 4.47 -13.13
N GLY A 74 -12.26 4.13 -13.79
CA GLY A 74 -11.22 3.25 -13.27
C GLY A 74 -9.82 3.79 -13.52
N ARG A 75 -8.83 3.19 -12.86
CA ARG A 75 -7.38 3.50 -12.96
C ARG A 75 -6.55 2.27 -13.29
N PHE A 76 -7.19 1.16 -13.59
CA PHE A 76 -6.52 -0.04 -14.06
C PHE A 76 -7.49 -0.93 -14.83
N LEU A 77 -6.92 -1.78 -15.68
CA LEU A 77 -7.57 -2.94 -16.26
C LEU A 77 -6.83 -4.19 -15.87
N VAL A 78 -7.53 -5.31 -15.97
CA VAL A 78 -6.95 -6.64 -15.69
C VAL A 78 -7.39 -7.62 -16.76
N PHE A 79 -6.41 -8.35 -17.30
CA PHE A 79 -6.67 -9.55 -18.08
C PHE A 79 -6.58 -10.76 -17.16
N ASP A 80 -7.60 -11.61 -17.16
CA ASP A 80 -7.73 -12.75 -16.25
C ASP A 80 -7.57 -14.07 -17.00
N ALA A 81 -6.57 -14.85 -16.56
CA ALA A 81 -6.27 -16.18 -17.07
C ALA A 81 -6.69 -17.25 -16.06
N ASP A 82 -7.66 -18.06 -16.46
CA ASP A 82 -8.20 -19.17 -15.68
C ASP A 82 -7.52 -20.51 -15.97
N THR A 83 -6.64 -20.57 -16.97
CA THR A 83 -5.96 -21.78 -17.41
C THR A 83 -4.46 -21.54 -17.63
N LEU A 84 -3.68 -22.63 -17.67
CA LEU A 84 -2.26 -22.56 -18.02
C LEU A 84 -2.02 -22.05 -19.45
N HIS A 85 -2.91 -22.36 -20.38
CA HIS A 85 -2.82 -21.85 -21.75
C HIS A 85 -3.02 -20.33 -21.80
N GLN A 86 -4.05 -19.82 -21.13
CA GLN A 86 -4.27 -18.38 -20.99
C GLN A 86 -3.12 -17.70 -20.23
N TRP A 87 -2.50 -18.36 -19.25
CA TRP A 87 -1.31 -17.81 -18.60
C TRP A 87 -0.15 -17.59 -19.59
N GLN A 88 0.09 -18.53 -20.50
CA GLN A 88 1.10 -18.34 -21.57
C GLN A 88 0.72 -17.18 -22.51
N GLN A 89 -0.57 -17.01 -22.81
CA GLN A 89 -1.05 -15.84 -23.56
C GLN A 89 -0.77 -14.53 -22.81
N LEU A 90 -0.96 -14.48 -21.49
CA LEU A 90 -0.61 -13.30 -20.69
C LEU A 90 0.89 -13.00 -20.68
N LEU A 91 1.76 -14.02 -20.70
CA LEU A 91 3.21 -13.82 -20.84
C LEU A 91 3.59 -13.23 -22.20
N SER A 92 2.95 -13.70 -23.28
CA SER A 92 3.12 -13.12 -24.63
C SER A 92 2.65 -11.65 -24.68
N LEU A 93 1.49 -11.37 -24.09
CA LEU A 93 0.97 -10.00 -24.01
C LEU A 93 1.88 -9.11 -23.15
N TYR A 94 2.43 -9.63 -22.04
CA TYR A 94 3.42 -8.92 -21.23
C TYR A 94 4.64 -8.51 -22.06
N GLN A 95 5.18 -9.39 -22.90
CA GLN A 95 6.31 -9.09 -23.80
C GLN A 95 5.94 -8.00 -24.83
N THR A 96 4.77 -8.13 -25.46
CA THR A 96 4.26 -7.11 -26.41
C THR A 96 4.15 -5.73 -25.75
N LEU A 97 3.67 -5.68 -24.50
CA LEU A 97 3.58 -4.43 -23.76
C LEU A 97 4.97 -3.79 -23.59
N GLN A 98 6.01 -4.57 -23.31
CA GLN A 98 7.37 -4.04 -23.20
C GLN A 98 7.88 -3.46 -24.53
N GLU A 99 7.59 -4.10 -25.66
CA GLU A 99 7.94 -3.60 -27.01
C GLU A 99 7.23 -2.30 -27.35
N MET A 100 6.04 -2.08 -26.78
CA MET A 100 5.24 -0.86 -26.93
C MET A 100 5.60 0.25 -25.93
N ASP A 101 6.71 0.13 -25.20
CA ASP A 101 7.13 1.04 -24.13
C ASP A 101 6.05 1.22 -23.05
N THR A 102 5.34 0.13 -22.73
CA THR A 102 4.35 0.08 -21.66
C THR A 102 4.64 -1.08 -20.71
N ILE A 103 3.95 -1.10 -19.58
CA ILE A 103 4.18 -2.08 -18.52
C ILE A 103 2.89 -2.81 -18.16
N GLY A 104 3.04 -4.08 -17.76
CA GLY A 104 2.02 -4.84 -17.06
C GLY A 104 2.61 -5.51 -15.82
N TYR A 105 1.75 -5.90 -14.90
CA TYR A 105 2.13 -6.55 -13.65
C TYR A 105 1.44 -7.91 -13.54
N LEU A 106 2.24 -8.96 -13.53
CA LEU A 106 1.76 -10.33 -13.45
C LEU A 106 1.46 -10.70 -11.99
N GLU A 107 0.28 -11.23 -11.73
CA GLU A 107 -0.12 -11.74 -10.41
C GLU A 107 -0.55 -13.20 -10.56
N ARG A 108 -0.12 -14.07 -9.65
CA ARG A 108 -0.56 -15.46 -9.65
C ARG A 108 -1.99 -15.59 -9.12
N SER A 109 -2.72 -16.60 -9.60
CA SER A 109 -4.00 -17.01 -9.03
C SER A 109 -4.02 -18.52 -8.76
N ARG A 110 -5.18 -19.04 -8.34
CA ARG A 110 -5.34 -20.47 -8.02
C ARG A 110 -5.21 -21.38 -9.25
N ARG A 111 -5.60 -20.91 -10.44
CA ARG A 111 -5.61 -21.73 -11.67
C ARG A 111 -4.74 -21.15 -12.79
N GLY A 112 -4.60 -19.83 -12.84
CA GLY A 112 -3.68 -19.14 -13.75
C GLY A 112 -3.14 -17.88 -13.08
N GLY A 113 -3.64 -16.72 -13.49
CA GLY A 113 -3.19 -15.44 -12.95
C GLY A 113 -3.84 -14.26 -13.65
N HIS A 114 -3.33 -13.08 -13.32
CA HIS A 114 -3.82 -11.82 -13.81
C HIS A 114 -2.67 -11.01 -14.40
N LEU A 115 -2.95 -10.23 -15.45
CA LEU A 115 -2.06 -9.19 -15.94
C LEU A 115 -2.72 -7.83 -15.71
N TRP A 116 -2.16 -7.06 -14.77
CA TRP A 116 -2.66 -5.77 -14.35
C TRP A 116 -1.95 -4.64 -15.11
N LEU A 117 -2.71 -3.70 -15.65
CA LEU A 117 -2.17 -2.47 -16.26
C LEU A 117 -2.74 -1.27 -15.50
N PHE A 118 -1.87 -0.48 -14.87
CA PHE A 118 -2.27 0.76 -14.20
C PHE A 118 -2.27 1.93 -15.17
N LEU A 119 -3.25 2.81 -15.05
CA LEU A 119 -3.42 3.99 -15.88
C LEU A 119 -2.92 5.22 -15.14
N ALA A 120 -2.32 6.15 -15.88
CA ALA A 120 -1.79 7.39 -15.32
C ALA A 120 -2.89 8.28 -14.69
N GLU A 121 -4.12 8.16 -15.20
CA GLU A 121 -5.27 8.99 -14.84
C GLU A 121 -6.53 8.13 -14.73
N TRP A 122 -7.56 8.67 -14.08
CA TRP A 122 -8.89 8.08 -14.13
C TRP A 122 -9.43 8.10 -15.57
N GLN A 123 -9.98 6.96 -15.99
CA GLN A 123 -10.54 6.78 -17.33
C GLN A 123 -11.96 6.22 -17.23
N PRO A 124 -12.89 6.62 -18.12
CA PRO A 124 -14.20 5.97 -18.23
C PRO A 124 -14.06 4.48 -18.53
N GLY A 125 -14.92 3.66 -17.95
CA GLY A 125 -14.88 2.19 -18.11
C GLY A 125 -14.94 1.75 -19.58
N GLU A 126 -15.72 2.45 -20.39
CA GLU A 126 -15.77 2.30 -21.86
C GLU A 126 -14.38 2.38 -22.51
N TYR A 127 -13.54 3.33 -22.08
CA TYR A 127 -12.25 3.61 -22.72
C TYR A 127 -11.23 2.57 -22.29
N ILE A 128 -11.27 2.22 -21.01
CA ILE A 128 -10.48 1.13 -20.44
C ILE A 128 -10.77 -0.18 -21.20
N ARG A 129 -12.06 -0.46 -21.48
CA ARG A 129 -12.47 -1.66 -22.20
C ARG A 129 -12.12 -1.62 -23.67
N LEU A 130 -12.27 -0.49 -24.35
CA LEU A 130 -11.85 -0.37 -25.75
C LEU A 130 -10.34 -0.58 -25.88
N PHE A 131 -9.55 0.06 -25.00
CA PHE A 131 -8.10 -0.13 -24.93
C PHE A 131 -7.73 -1.60 -24.73
N GLY A 132 -8.30 -2.26 -23.73
CA GLY A 132 -8.03 -3.67 -23.44
C GLY A 132 -8.45 -4.61 -24.59
N LYS A 133 -9.62 -4.39 -25.19
CA LYS A 133 -10.09 -5.20 -26.34
C LYS A 133 -9.19 -5.05 -27.55
N ARG A 134 -8.73 -3.83 -27.85
CA ARG A 134 -7.79 -3.59 -28.96
C ARG A 134 -6.45 -4.27 -28.71
N LEU A 135 -5.93 -4.27 -27.48
CA LEU A 135 -4.74 -5.05 -27.13
C LEU A 135 -4.95 -6.55 -27.39
N LEU A 136 -6.04 -7.14 -26.89
CA LEU A 136 -6.33 -8.56 -27.11
C LEU A 136 -6.50 -8.91 -28.60
N ALA A 137 -7.13 -8.02 -29.37
CA ALA A 137 -7.34 -8.21 -30.81
C ALA A 137 -6.01 -8.27 -31.58
N THR A 138 -5.02 -7.43 -31.23
CA THR A 138 -3.69 -7.47 -31.87
C THR A 138 -2.94 -8.78 -31.67
N GLN A 139 -3.34 -9.56 -30.65
CA GLN A 139 -2.71 -10.81 -30.26
C GLN A 139 -3.56 -12.05 -30.56
N GLY A 140 -4.75 -11.88 -31.16
CA GLY A 140 -5.69 -12.98 -31.40
C GLY A 140 -6.25 -13.63 -30.12
N MET A 141 -6.32 -12.88 -29.00
CA MET A 141 -6.70 -13.39 -27.68
C MET A 141 -8.16 -13.07 -27.31
N ALA A 142 -9.11 -13.38 -28.20
CA ALA A 142 -10.52 -12.99 -28.02
C ALA A 142 -11.21 -13.62 -26.79
N GLU A 143 -10.75 -14.81 -26.36
CA GLU A 143 -11.32 -15.58 -25.24
C GLU A 143 -10.74 -15.17 -23.87
N MET A 144 -9.79 -14.25 -23.82
CA MET A 144 -9.23 -13.76 -22.56
C MET A 144 -10.24 -12.87 -21.83
N GLU A 145 -10.51 -13.14 -20.56
CA GLU A 145 -11.40 -12.27 -19.79
C GLU A 145 -10.74 -10.91 -19.56
N LEU A 146 -11.50 -9.84 -19.82
CA LEU A 146 -11.08 -8.45 -19.59
C LEU A 146 -11.97 -7.79 -18.53
N TYR A 147 -11.31 -7.21 -17.54
CA TYR A 147 -11.91 -6.43 -16.47
C TYR A 147 -11.51 -4.94 -16.59
N PRO A 148 -12.43 -3.97 -16.42
CA PRO A 148 -13.85 -4.14 -16.07
C PRO A 148 -14.67 -4.87 -17.15
N LYS A 149 -15.72 -5.60 -16.74
CA LYS A 149 -16.64 -6.31 -17.66
C LYS A 149 -17.73 -5.41 -18.25
N GLN A 150 -17.97 -4.25 -17.66
CA GLN A 150 -18.98 -3.28 -18.06
C GLN A 150 -18.35 -1.90 -18.32
N ASP A 151 -18.92 -1.16 -19.28
CA ASP A 151 -18.49 0.19 -19.64
C ASP A 151 -18.93 1.23 -18.59
N ARG A 152 -20.12 1.01 -18.00
CA ARG A 152 -20.76 1.86 -16.99
C ARG A 152 -21.39 1.02 -15.88
N LEU A 153 -21.64 1.65 -14.73
CA LEU A 153 -22.43 1.06 -13.65
C LEU A 153 -23.91 1.38 -13.85
N GLU A 154 -24.75 0.34 -13.96
CA GLU A 154 -26.19 0.44 -14.19
C GLU A 154 -26.98 -0.14 -13.00
N GLY A 155 -26.63 0.30 -11.78
CA GLY A 155 -27.30 -0.10 -10.53
C GLY A 155 -26.62 -1.20 -9.71
N GLY A 156 -25.78 -2.03 -10.34
CA GLY A 156 -24.94 -3.02 -9.66
C GLY A 156 -23.60 -2.47 -9.16
N PRO A 157 -22.86 -3.23 -8.32
CA PRO A 157 -21.55 -2.82 -7.83
C PRO A 157 -20.45 -2.85 -8.92
N GLY A 158 -20.74 -3.53 -10.04
CA GLY A 158 -19.82 -3.77 -11.14
C GLY A 158 -19.00 -5.06 -10.97
N SER A 159 -18.24 -5.40 -12.00
CA SER A 159 -17.27 -6.49 -11.96
C SER A 159 -16.19 -6.28 -10.90
N LEU A 160 -15.82 -7.36 -10.23
CA LEU A 160 -14.76 -7.39 -9.23
C LEU A 160 -13.66 -8.37 -9.62
N ILE A 161 -12.47 -8.15 -9.07
CA ILE A 161 -11.37 -9.11 -9.07
C ILE A 161 -10.87 -9.29 -7.64
N ARG A 162 -10.19 -10.41 -7.32
CA ARG A 162 -9.60 -10.57 -5.99
C ARG A 162 -8.58 -9.46 -5.74
N LEU A 163 -8.59 -8.89 -4.53
CA LEU A 163 -7.55 -7.95 -4.12
C LEU A 163 -6.23 -8.72 -3.92
N PRO A 164 -5.11 -8.29 -4.54
CA PRO A 164 -3.83 -8.95 -4.38
C PRO A 164 -3.39 -8.99 -2.92
N PHE A 165 -2.48 -9.92 -2.63
CA PHE A 165 -1.88 -10.11 -1.32
C PHE A 165 -2.77 -10.70 -0.23
N GLY A 166 -4.05 -10.94 -0.43
CA GLY A 166 -4.87 -11.71 0.52
C GLY A 166 -4.57 -13.21 0.53
N ILE A 167 -4.94 -13.89 1.61
CA ILE A 167 -4.94 -15.36 1.69
C ILE A 167 -6.24 -15.91 1.07
N HIS A 168 -6.18 -16.65 -0.02
CA HIS A 168 -7.36 -17.16 -0.70
C HIS A 168 -8.11 -18.20 0.16
N ARG A 169 -9.41 -17.98 0.41
CA ARG A 169 -10.18 -18.76 1.40
C ARG A 169 -10.31 -20.26 1.08
N LYS A 170 -10.26 -20.64 -0.21
CA LYS A 170 -10.41 -22.05 -0.62
C LYS A 170 -9.17 -22.91 -0.42
N ASN A 171 -7.97 -22.33 -0.43
CA ASN A 171 -6.72 -23.11 -0.44
C ASN A 171 -5.65 -22.58 0.53
N GLY A 172 -5.95 -21.53 1.29
CA GLY A 172 -5.04 -20.95 2.27
C GLY A 172 -3.79 -20.32 1.67
N ARG A 173 -3.70 -20.13 0.35
CA ARG A 173 -2.51 -19.56 -0.30
C ARG A 173 -2.63 -18.05 -0.45
N ARG A 174 -1.55 -17.35 -0.14
CA ARG A 174 -1.38 -15.94 -0.49
C ARG A 174 -0.88 -15.81 -1.91
N TYR A 175 -1.43 -14.85 -2.64
CA TYR A 175 -1.06 -14.58 -4.02
C TYR A 175 -0.56 -13.14 -4.15
N GLY A 176 0.64 -13.00 -4.69
CA GLY A 176 1.28 -11.72 -4.95
C GLY A 176 1.70 -11.60 -6.41
N PHE A 177 2.45 -10.53 -6.67
CA PHE A 177 2.97 -10.25 -8.01
C PHE A 177 4.25 -11.04 -8.26
N VAL A 178 4.44 -11.43 -9.50
CA VAL A 178 5.56 -12.26 -9.94
C VAL A 178 6.23 -11.65 -11.17
N GLN A 179 7.50 -12.00 -11.34
CA GLN A 179 8.22 -11.82 -12.59
C GLN A 179 7.73 -12.83 -13.63
N PRO A 180 8.03 -12.66 -14.93
CA PRO A 180 7.71 -13.66 -15.95
C PRO A 180 8.28 -15.06 -15.67
N THR A 181 9.40 -15.13 -14.94
CA THR A 181 10.00 -16.38 -14.46
C THR A 181 9.13 -17.13 -13.44
N GLY A 182 8.14 -16.46 -12.85
CA GLY A 182 7.28 -16.99 -11.80
C GLY A 182 7.76 -16.68 -10.38
N GLU A 183 8.97 -16.15 -10.23
CA GLU A 183 9.51 -15.70 -8.95
C GLU A 183 8.76 -14.47 -8.43
N PRO A 184 8.64 -14.28 -7.11
CA PRO A 184 8.04 -13.07 -6.53
C PRO A 184 8.69 -11.77 -7.08
N LEU A 185 7.87 -10.73 -7.24
CA LEU A 185 8.33 -9.41 -7.69
C LEU A 185 9.31 -8.76 -6.68
N ALA A 186 9.16 -9.09 -5.40
CA ALA A 186 10.03 -8.66 -4.31
C ALA A 186 10.00 -9.71 -3.17
N PRO A 187 11.03 -9.77 -2.30
CA PRO A 187 11.24 -10.89 -1.39
C PRO A 187 10.18 -11.00 -0.28
N SER A 188 9.67 -9.87 0.23
CA SER A 188 8.66 -9.86 1.29
C SER A 188 7.32 -9.29 0.82
N LEU A 189 6.25 -9.57 1.56
CA LEU A 189 4.93 -8.96 1.36
C LEU A 189 5.02 -7.43 1.40
N ARG A 190 5.76 -6.89 2.38
CA ARG A 190 5.96 -5.45 2.55
C ARG A 190 6.63 -4.85 1.32
N ASP A 191 7.67 -5.48 0.81
CA ASP A 191 8.41 -4.98 -0.36
C ASP A 191 7.57 -5.07 -1.63
N GLN A 192 6.82 -6.15 -1.81
CA GLN A 192 5.93 -6.30 -2.98
C GLN A 192 4.83 -5.26 -2.98
N VAL A 193 4.21 -4.97 -1.83
CA VAL A 193 3.24 -3.88 -1.75
C VAL A 193 3.93 -2.53 -1.90
N GLY A 194 5.10 -2.36 -1.27
CA GLY A 194 5.95 -1.17 -1.34
C GLY A 194 6.31 -0.76 -2.77
N PHE A 195 6.50 -1.74 -3.66
CA PHE A 195 6.70 -1.53 -5.10
C PHE A 195 5.58 -0.69 -5.72
N PHE A 196 4.33 -0.88 -5.27
CA PHE A 196 3.17 -0.12 -5.74
C PHE A 196 3.00 1.24 -5.07
N SER A 197 3.96 1.71 -4.26
CA SER A 197 3.96 3.12 -3.82
C SER A 197 4.02 4.08 -5.01
N ARG A 198 4.78 3.72 -6.06
CA ARG A 198 4.94 4.46 -7.32
C ARG A 198 5.10 3.49 -8.51
N PRO A 199 4.03 2.75 -8.88
CA PRO A 199 4.13 1.86 -10.02
C PRO A 199 4.28 2.68 -11.29
N GLN A 200 4.95 2.10 -12.27
CA GLN A 200 4.85 2.59 -13.63
C GLN A 200 3.41 2.37 -14.12
N THR A 201 2.96 3.25 -15.02
CA THR A 201 1.62 3.24 -15.59
C THR A 201 1.73 3.19 -17.10
N VAL A 202 0.70 2.68 -17.77
CA VAL A 202 0.54 2.79 -19.23
C VAL A 202 0.73 4.26 -19.63
N PRO A 203 1.69 4.60 -20.50
CA PRO A 203 1.90 5.96 -20.94
C PRO A 203 0.64 6.54 -21.60
N LYS A 204 0.38 7.83 -21.37
CA LYS A 204 -0.80 8.51 -21.94
C LYS A 204 -0.85 8.40 -23.47
N ALA A 205 0.30 8.50 -24.14
CA ALA A 205 0.39 8.38 -25.59
C ALA A 205 0.00 6.99 -26.10
N VAL A 206 0.44 5.93 -25.41
CA VAL A 206 0.08 4.54 -25.72
C VAL A 206 -1.42 4.33 -25.50
N PHE A 207 -1.94 4.78 -24.35
CA PHE A 207 -3.37 4.70 -24.05
C PHE A 207 -4.23 5.43 -25.09
N ALA A 208 -3.88 6.68 -25.43
CA ALA A 208 -4.59 7.49 -26.40
C ALA A 208 -4.55 6.89 -27.81
N THR A 209 -3.45 6.26 -28.21
CA THR A 209 -3.31 5.65 -29.54
C THR A 209 -4.28 4.50 -29.74
N LEU A 210 -4.49 3.70 -28.69
CA LEU A 210 -5.40 2.56 -28.73
C LEU A 210 -6.82 2.92 -28.28
N ALA A 211 -7.03 4.05 -27.62
CA ALA A 211 -8.36 4.59 -27.30
C ALA A 211 -8.78 5.71 -28.27
N LYS A 212 -8.19 5.78 -29.48
CA LYS A 212 -8.58 6.75 -30.53
C LYS A 212 -10.09 6.72 -30.77
N ASP A 213 -10.63 7.91 -31.08
CA ASP A 213 -12.03 8.23 -31.40
C ASP A 213 -12.97 8.45 -30.21
N ILE A 214 -12.41 8.64 -29.00
CA ILE A 214 -13.20 8.90 -27.81
C ILE A 214 -12.90 10.29 -27.22
N PRO A 215 -13.92 11.12 -26.89
CA PRO A 215 -13.72 12.46 -26.33
C PRO A 215 -12.82 12.43 -25.08
N THR A 216 -11.94 13.40 -24.90
CA THR A 216 -11.13 13.46 -23.68
C THR A 216 -12.05 13.63 -22.46
N PRO A 217 -12.00 12.74 -21.46
CA PRO A 217 -12.75 12.96 -20.23
C PRO A 217 -12.18 14.20 -19.55
N PRO A 218 -13.01 15.04 -18.89
CA PRO A 218 -12.51 16.22 -18.20
C PRO A 218 -11.41 15.83 -17.20
N PRO A 219 -10.37 16.66 -17.00
CA PRO A 219 -9.26 16.36 -16.10
C PRO A 219 -9.83 16.05 -14.72
N GLN A 220 -9.64 14.81 -14.29
CA GLN A 220 -10.09 14.38 -12.98
C GLN A 220 -8.93 14.55 -12.02
N ASN A 221 -9.17 15.32 -10.96
CA ASN A 221 -8.20 15.51 -9.89
C ASN A 221 -7.61 14.16 -9.48
N ARG A 222 -6.35 14.19 -9.03
CA ARG A 222 -5.73 13.09 -8.27
C ARG A 222 -6.54 12.88 -6.99
N PHE A 223 -7.72 12.30 -7.09
CA PHE A 223 -8.49 11.88 -5.94
C PHE A 223 -7.59 10.90 -5.19
N SER A 224 -7.13 11.32 -4.02
CA SER A 224 -6.85 10.36 -2.96
C SER A 224 -8.09 9.49 -2.88
N THR A 225 -7.99 8.23 -3.28
CA THR A 225 -9.12 7.31 -3.19
C THR A 225 -9.58 7.15 -1.77
N ILE A 226 -8.68 7.33 -0.80
CA ILE A 226 -8.97 7.27 0.62
C ILE A 226 -9.90 8.43 1.04
N PRO A 227 -11.11 8.14 1.54
CA PRO A 227 -12.05 9.13 2.06
C PRO A 227 -11.43 9.94 3.21
N ALA A 228 -11.82 11.20 3.37
CA ALA A 228 -11.30 12.08 4.44
C ALA A 228 -11.44 11.45 5.84
N ALA A 229 -12.56 10.78 6.12
CA ALA A 229 -12.79 10.06 7.38
C ALA A 229 -11.77 8.95 7.66
N GLN A 230 -11.16 8.37 6.62
CA GLN A 230 -10.14 7.34 6.75
C GLN A 230 -8.72 7.94 6.81
N LYS A 231 -8.51 9.16 6.29
CA LYS A 231 -7.18 9.82 6.30
C LYS A 231 -6.64 10.08 7.71
N GLY A 232 -7.50 10.46 8.67
CA GLY A 232 -7.08 10.69 10.06
C GLY A 232 -6.60 9.42 10.76
N VAL A 233 -7.22 8.28 10.44
CA VAL A 233 -6.81 6.95 10.94
C VAL A 233 -5.45 6.56 10.37
N TYR A 234 -5.22 6.78 9.07
CA TYR A 234 -3.91 6.55 8.44
C TYR A 234 -2.83 7.45 9.01
N ALA A 235 -3.09 8.75 9.19
CA ALA A 235 -2.08 9.68 9.72
C ALA A 235 -1.67 9.33 11.16
N ALA A 236 -2.62 8.94 12.01
CA ALA A 236 -2.33 8.50 13.38
C ALA A 236 -1.54 7.18 13.38
N ALA A 237 -1.94 6.21 12.55
CA ALA A 237 -1.24 4.95 12.42
C ALA A 237 0.17 5.14 11.82
N GLU A 238 0.32 5.96 10.78
CA GLU A 238 1.60 6.32 10.15
C GLU A 238 2.53 7.04 11.13
N THR A 239 2.01 8.00 11.92
CA THR A 239 2.80 8.71 12.93
C THR A 239 3.26 7.75 14.03
N ALA A 240 2.40 6.84 14.47
CA ALA A 240 2.84 5.75 15.33
C ALA A 240 3.96 4.97 14.61
N VAL A 241 3.76 4.55 13.35
CA VAL A 241 4.69 3.77 12.51
C VAL A 241 6.07 4.39 12.35
N LEU A 242 6.13 5.70 12.30
CA LEU A 242 7.39 6.40 12.28
C LEU A 242 7.97 6.48 13.69
N SER A 243 7.15 6.75 14.72
CA SER A 243 7.58 6.84 16.12
C SER A 243 8.35 5.63 16.64
N ALA A 244 7.81 4.41 16.57
CA ALA A 244 8.54 3.22 17.02
C ALA A 244 9.73 2.83 16.10
N ARG A 245 9.67 3.06 14.77
CA ARG A 245 10.85 2.92 13.90
C ARG A 245 11.98 3.84 14.33
N ILE A 246 11.67 5.10 14.62
CA ILE A 246 12.62 6.08 15.14
C ILE A 246 13.21 5.58 16.45
N LYS A 247 12.37 5.15 17.41
CA LYS A 247 12.83 4.62 18.72
C LYS A 247 13.70 3.37 18.61
N GLY A 248 13.59 2.59 17.54
CA GLY A 248 14.41 1.41 17.27
C GLY A 248 15.64 1.67 16.38
N ALA A 249 15.69 2.80 15.66
CA ALA A 249 16.78 3.11 14.72
C ALA A 249 18.05 3.60 15.43
N ILE A 250 17.92 4.18 16.62
CA ILE A 250 19.04 4.69 17.42
C ILE A 250 18.70 4.66 18.92
N SER A 251 19.71 4.39 19.76
CA SER A 251 19.54 4.46 21.21
C SER A 251 19.38 5.91 21.69
N VAL A 252 18.67 6.12 22.80
CA VAL A 252 18.57 7.43 23.45
C VAL A 252 19.94 7.97 23.81
N ARG A 253 20.86 7.12 24.29
CA ARG A 253 22.24 7.52 24.59
C ARG A 253 22.95 8.07 23.36
N ASP A 254 22.94 7.34 22.24
CA ASP A 254 23.66 7.75 21.04
C ASP A 254 23.05 9.01 20.42
N PHE A 255 21.72 9.15 20.49
CA PHE A 255 21.04 10.33 19.97
C PHE A 255 21.28 11.56 20.86
N VAL A 256 21.06 11.44 22.18
CA VAL A 256 21.23 12.52 23.14
C VAL A 256 22.69 12.92 23.30
N GLY A 257 23.63 11.97 23.20
CA GLY A 257 25.07 12.21 23.24
C GLY A 257 25.57 13.15 22.13
N ARG A 258 24.78 13.40 21.09
CA ARG A 258 25.05 14.42 20.07
C ARG A 258 24.88 15.85 20.59
N TYR A 259 24.20 16.02 21.72
CA TYR A 259 23.78 17.32 22.26
C TYR A 259 24.21 17.52 23.71
N VAL A 260 24.33 16.44 24.48
CA VAL A 260 24.70 16.47 25.89
C VAL A 260 25.99 15.68 26.07
N ALA A 261 26.98 16.28 26.73
CA ALA A 261 28.17 15.55 27.16
C ALA A 261 27.79 14.60 28.31
N LEU A 262 27.73 13.31 28.01
CA LEU A 262 27.37 12.26 28.96
C LEU A 262 28.61 11.55 29.50
N SER A 263 28.63 11.28 30.80
CA SER A 263 29.58 10.36 31.42
C SER A 263 29.30 8.90 31.03
N GLU A 264 30.23 7.99 31.36
CA GLU A 264 30.02 6.54 31.14
C GLU A 264 28.72 6.04 31.78
N ARG A 265 28.38 6.57 32.96
CA ARG A 265 27.13 6.26 33.68
C ARG A 265 25.88 6.91 33.11
N GLY A 266 25.98 7.62 31.99
CA GLY A 266 24.84 8.28 31.33
C GLY A 266 24.38 9.57 32.00
N LEU A 267 25.20 10.14 32.90
CA LEU A 267 24.90 11.41 33.59
C LEU A 267 25.49 12.60 32.84
N GLY A 268 24.77 13.71 32.79
CA GLY A 268 25.20 14.98 32.20
C GLY A 268 24.43 16.19 32.75
N LEU A 269 24.76 17.39 32.24
CA LEU A 269 24.00 18.61 32.51
C LEU A 269 22.74 18.64 31.63
N CYS A 270 21.62 19.08 32.19
CA CYS A 270 20.38 19.20 31.44
C CYS A 270 20.49 20.31 30.38
N PRO A 271 20.14 20.05 29.11
CA PRO A 271 20.16 21.07 28.06
C PRO A 271 18.92 21.97 28.05
N PHE A 272 17.93 21.72 28.92
CA PHE A 272 16.62 22.37 28.90
C PHE A 272 16.38 23.34 30.07
N HIS A 273 17.31 23.44 31.01
CA HIS A 273 17.33 24.44 32.06
C HIS A 273 18.78 24.84 32.36
N ASP A 274 18.97 25.94 33.09
CA ASP A 274 20.30 26.37 33.51
C ASP A 274 20.82 25.45 34.63
N ASP A 275 21.65 24.48 34.26
CA ASP A 275 22.04 23.37 35.12
C ASP A 275 23.52 23.46 35.52
N LEU A 276 23.78 23.60 36.82
CA LEU A 276 25.14 23.69 37.37
C LEU A 276 25.66 22.34 37.89
N HIS A 277 24.78 21.36 38.07
CA HIS A 277 25.09 20.05 38.63
C HIS A 277 24.46 18.95 37.78
N PRO A 278 25.15 17.85 37.45
CA PRO A 278 24.60 16.80 36.59
C PRO A 278 23.26 16.27 37.10
N SER A 279 22.17 16.70 36.49
CA SER A 279 20.80 16.31 36.83
C SER A 279 20.11 15.51 35.73
N PHE A 280 20.73 15.45 34.54
CA PHE A 280 20.27 14.69 33.39
C PHE A 280 20.85 13.28 33.40
N SER A 281 20.01 12.27 33.19
CA SER A 281 20.37 10.86 33.18
C SER A 281 19.76 10.14 31.99
N VAL A 282 20.54 9.26 31.36
CA VAL A 282 20.09 8.32 30.33
C VAL A 282 20.07 6.92 30.91
N ASN A 283 18.93 6.24 30.77
CA ASN A 283 18.78 4.83 31.07
C ASN A 283 18.86 4.02 29.77
N ASP A 284 19.94 3.27 29.61
CA ASP A 284 20.21 2.48 28.39
C ASP A 284 19.26 1.29 28.25
N GLU A 285 19.01 0.57 29.35
CA GLU A 285 18.16 -0.63 29.36
C GLU A 285 16.70 -0.28 29.02
N GLY A 286 16.19 0.81 29.58
CA GLY A 286 14.85 1.32 29.34
C GLY A 286 14.74 2.21 28.10
N ASN A 287 15.87 2.58 27.48
CA ASN A 287 15.97 3.47 26.33
C ASN A 287 15.17 4.78 26.51
N TYR A 288 15.42 5.49 27.63
CA TYR A 288 14.80 6.78 27.96
C TYR A 288 15.78 7.71 28.68
N TRP A 289 15.47 9.00 28.72
CA TRP A 289 16.19 10.00 29.50
C TRP A 289 15.28 10.65 30.53
N HIS A 290 15.87 11.17 31.61
CA HIS A 290 15.15 11.94 32.63
C HIS A 290 16.08 12.98 33.25
N CYS A 291 15.54 14.16 33.53
CA CYS A 291 16.19 15.19 34.33
C CYS A 291 15.51 15.26 35.70
N PHE A 292 16.27 14.98 36.76
CA PHE A 292 15.76 14.94 38.13
C PHE A 292 15.48 16.32 38.72
N ALA A 293 16.03 17.40 38.14
CA ALA A 293 15.83 18.76 38.63
C ALA A 293 14.53 19.39 38.09
N CYS A 294 14.30 19.34 36.78
CA CYS A 294 13.09 19.90 36.15
C CYS A 294 12.00 18.87 35.88
N ASN A 295 12.21 17.61 36.27
CA ASN A 295 11.25 16.51 36.20
C ASN A 295 10.66 16.27 34.80
N ILE A 296 11.49 16.40 33.78
CA ILE A 296 11.16 16.09 32.38
C ILE A 296 11.93 14.86 31.94
N GLY A 297 11.37 14.11 31.00
CA GLY A 297 12.01 12.91 30.48
C GLY A 297 11.19 12.28 29.35
N GLY A 298 11.74 11.24 28.75
CA GLY A 298 11.05 10.46 27.73
C GLY A 298 12.00 9.76 26.76
N SER A 299 11.49 9.51 25.56
CA SER A 299 12.22 8.94 24.43
C SER A 299 13.01 10.00 23.65
N ILE A 300 13.70 9.57 22.59
CA ILE A 300 14.35 10.50 21.63
C ILE A 300 13.37 11.50 21.01
N ILE A 301 12.10 11.13 20.87
CA ILE A 301 11.06 12.02 20.32
C ILE A 301 10.75 13.13 21.33
N ASP A 302 10.61 12.79 22.61
CA ASP A 302 10.37 13.77 23.67
C ASP A 302 11.55 14.72 23.83
N PHE A 303 12.79 14.24 23.63
CA PHE A 303 13.98 15.09 23.59
C PHE A 303 13.91 16.09 22.42
N TRP A 304 13.58 15.60 21.23
CA TRP A 304 13.53 16.41 20.02
C TRP A 304 12.41 17.46 20.06
N MET A 305 11.21 17.08 20.53
CA MET A 305 10.09 18.00 20.75
C MET A 305 10.50 19.18 21.60
N ARG A 306 11.22 18.94 22.70
CA ARG A 306 11.70 20.00 23.59
C ARG A 306 12.82 20.84 22.98
N LYS A 307 13.74 20.20 22.26
CA LYS A 307 14.86 20.87 21.60
C LYS A 307 14.37 21.84 20.52
N GLN A 308 13.40 21.42 19.73
CA GLN A 308 12.90 22.16 18.56
C GLN A 308 11.63 22.97 18.83
N ASP A 309 11.10 22.90 20.06
CA ASP A 309 9.81 23.48 20.43
C ASP A 309 8.69 23.10 19.44
N CYS A 310 8.52 21.79 19.22
CA CYS A 310 7.57 21.26 18.25
C CYS A 310 6.68 20.15 18.82
N ASP A 311 5.52 19.93 18.18
CA ASP A 311 4.59 18.88 18.56
C ASP A 311 5.07 17.47 18.16
N PHE A 312 4.40 16.45 18.68
CA PHE A 312 4.77 15.05 18.46
C PHE A 312 4.80 14.66 16.98
N THR A 313 3.80 15.07 16.21
CA THR A 313 3.70 14.75 14.78
C THR A 313 4.85 15.38 14.00
N THR A 314 5.17 16.63 14.30
CA THR A 314 6.29 17.36 13.69
C THR A 314 7.62 16.71 14.05
N ALA A 315 7.83 16.38 15.33
CA ALA A 315 9.03 15.72 15.80
C ALA A 315 9.25 14.35 15.15
N VAL A 316 8.20 13.54 15.05
CA VAL A 316 8.24 12.24 14.36
C VAL A 316 8.63 12.40 12.90
N ARG A 317 8.04 13.37 12.19
CA ARG A 317 8.36 13.61 10.77
C ARG A 317 9.81 14.06 10.57
N GLU A 318 10.31 14.97 11.39
CA GLU A 318 11.68 15.48 11.28
C GLU A 318 12.72 14.43 11.64
N LEU A 319 12.49 13.67 12.72
CA LEU A 319 13.36 12.57 13.11
C LEU A 319 13.36 11.45 12.08
N ALA A 320 12.20 11.13 11.48
CA ALA A 320 12.14 10.17 10.39
C ALA A 320 13.04 10.60 9.23
N GLN A 321 13.01 11.87 8.83
CA GLN A 321 13.85 12.38 7.74
C GLN A 321 15.36 12.32 8.06
N GLN A 322 15.73 12.38 9.34
CA GLN A 322 17.13 12.35 9.77
C GLN A 322 17.67 10.94 10.01
N LEU A 323 16.81 9.98 10.36
CA LEU A 323 17.22 8.67 10.89
C LEU A 323 16.79 7.47 10.03
N LEU A 324 15.83 7.64 9.10
CA LEU A 324 15.23 6.56 8.30
C LEU A 324 15.43 6.79 6.79
#